data_AF-A0A836UVW4-F1
#
_entry.id   AF-A0A836UVW4-F1
#
_cell.length_a   1.000
_cell.length_b   1.000
_cell.length_c   1.000
_cell.angle_alpha   90.00
_cell.angle_beta   90.00
_cell.angle_gamma   90.00
#
_symmetry.space_group_name_H-M   'P 1'
#
loop_
_entity.id
_entity.type
_entity.pdbx_description
1 polymer ?
#
loop_
_entity_poly.entity_id
_entity_poly.type
_entity_poly.pdbx_seq_one_letter_code
_entity_poly.pdbx_strand_id
1 'polypeptide(L)'
;MAEPRRTSTRRAVLSYEQVSVLTEFPELMVKDYQGIFADFVANADSIDSLEIRIITNEENIQINADNFEAHDTSNTEHGVAGVNVGTENFCTDVIGGVVLLMESVNDAIASTQEIVLVDIAAAPALYDQTYTQLMADMANDTKAKHNQLLIDLNAAITQINDMITKAKTAKQMAV
;
A
#
# COMPACT_ATOMS: atom_id res chain seq x y z
N MET A 1 -34.39 -12.15 -5.29
CA MET A 1 -35.35 -11.80 -4.22
C MET A 1 -35.83 -13.11 -3.62
N ALA A 2 -35.43 -13.41 -2.38
CA ALA A 2 -35.98 -14.55 -1.65
C ALA A 2 -37.44 -14.26 -1.28
N GLU A 3 -38.34 -15.23 -1.44
CA GLU A 3 -39.74 -15.09 -1.05
C GLU A 3 -39.85 -14.76 0.45
N PRO A 4 -40.78 -13.87 0.85
CA PRO A 4 -41.06 -13.63 2.26
C PRO A 4 -41.59 -14.93 2.89
N ARG A 5 -40.77 -15.56 3.74
CA ARG A 5 -41.19 -16.76 4.46
C ARG A 5 -42.34 -16.40 5.42
N ARG A 6 -43.39 -17.21 5.32
CA ARG A 6 -44.70 -17.01 5.95
C ARG A 6 -44.56 -16.77 7.45
N THR A 7 -45.20 -15.71 7.94
CA THR A 7 -45.37 -15.42 9.37
C THR A 7 -45.88 -16.66 10.09
N SER A 8 -45.16 -17.07 11.13
CA SER A 8 -45.38 -18.27 11.94
C SER A 8 -46.83 -18.37 12.45
N THR A 9 -47.56 -19.41 12.05
CA THR A 9 -48.90 -19.76 12.57
C THR A 9 -48.85 -20.40 13.97
N ARG A 10 -47.70 -20.36 14.66
CA ARG A 10 -47.42 -21.12 15.91
C ARG A 10 -47.99 -20.49 17.19
N ARG A 11 -48.77 -19.41 17.10
CA ARG A 11 -49.17 -18.57 18.25
C ARG A 11 -50.58 -18.80 18.81
N ALA A 12 -51.34 -19.76 18.28
CA ALA A 12 -52.65 -20.08 18.85
C ALA A 12 -52.48 -20.98 20.09
N VAL A 13 -52.50 -20.37 21.29
CA VAL A 13 -52.45 -21.09 22.58
C VAL A 13 -53.83 -21.04 23.24
N LEU A 14 -54.37 -22.20 23.60
CA LEU A 14 -55.60 -22.30 24.38
C LEU A 14 -55.33 -21.90 25.84
N SER A 15 -56.23 -21.13 26.43
CA SER A 15 -56.16 -20.77 27.85
C SER A 15 -56.37 -22.00 28.74
N TYR A 16 -55.99 -21.88 30.02
CA TYR A 16 -56.15 -22.97 31.00
C TYR A 16 -57.60 -23.47 31.03
N GLU A 17 -58.55 -22.54 31.07
CA GLU A 17 -59.98 -22.82 31.10
C GLU A 17 -60.45 -23.50 29.82
N GLN A 18 -59.95 -23.08 28.65
CA GLN A 18 -60.27 -23.73 27.38
C GLN A 18 -59.77 -25.16 27.32
N VAL A 19 -58.53 -25.42 27.76
CA VAL A 19 -57.98 -26.79 27.79
C VAL A 19 -58.76 -27.65 28.78
N SER A 20 -59.03 -27.14 29.98
CA SER A 20 -59.77 -27.86 31.01
C SER A 20 -61.18 -28.24 30.56
N VAL A 21 -61.90 -27.33 29.89
CA VAL A 21 -63.27 -27.57 29.40
C VAL A 21 -63.29 -28.51 28.20
N LEU A 22 -62.32 -28.41 27.28
CA LEU A 22 -62.30 -29.22 26.05
C LEU A 22 -61.79 -30.64 26.26
N THR A 23 -60.95 -30.87 27.26
CA THR A 23 -60.24 -32.15 27.44
C THR A 23 -60.67 -32.93 28.67
N GLU A 24 -61.32 -32.26 29.65
CA GLU A 24 -61.62 -32.81 30.98
C GLU A 24 -60.38 -33.38 31.70
N PHE A 25 -59.18 -32.92 31.34
CA PHE A 25 -57.94 -33.38 31.93
C PHE A 25 -57.83 -32.98 33.41
N PRO A 26 -57.18 -33.82 34.25
CA PRO A 26 -56.79 -33.44 35.60
C PRO A 26 -55.92 -32.18 35.60
N GLU A 27 -56.01 -31.37 36.66
CA GLU A 27 -55.29 -30.10 36.80
C GLU A 27 -53.80 -30.20 36.44
N LEU A 28 -53.12 -31.25 36.91
CA LEU A 28 -51.70 -31.46 36.63
C LEU A 28 -51.43 -31.63 35.13
N MET A 29 -52.27 -32.36 34.41
CA MET A 29 -52.13 -32.56 32.96
C MET A 29 -52.43 -31.28 32.17
N VAL A 30 -53.37 -30.46 32.63
CA VAL A 30 -53.63 -29.14 32.03
C VAL A 30 -52.41 -28.23 32.22
N LYS A 31 -51.78 -28.24 33.39
CA LYS A 31 -50.55 -27.49 33.68
C LYS A 31 -49.36 -27.97 32.85
N ASP A 32 -49.16 -29.28 32.76
CA ASP A 32 -48.09 -29.87 31.94
C ASP A 32 -48.27 -29.50 30.46
N TYR A 33 -49.50 -29.60 29.95
CA TYR A 33 -49.83 -29.13 28.61
C TYR A 33 -49.44 -27.66 28.44
N GLN A 34 -49.90 -26.76 29.30
CA GLN A 34 -49.56 -25.34 29.19
C GLN A 34 -48.05 -25.06 29.26
N GLY A 35 -47.31 -25.78 30.11
CA GLY A 35 -45.86 -25.67 30.21
C GLY A 35 -45.15 -26.09 28.92
N ILE A 36 -45.49 -27.27 28.39
CA ILE A 36 -44.94 -27.78 27.12
C ILE A 36 -45.23 -26.81 25.96
N PHE A 37 -46.43 -26.24 25.92
CA PHE A 37 -46.78 -25.26 24.89
C PHE A 37 -46.01 -23.94 25.05
N ALA A 38 -45.81 -23.47 26.28
CA ALA A 38 -44.98 -22.28 26.53
C ALA A 38 -43.53 -22.49 26.07
N ASP A 39 -42.94 -23.65 26.36
CA ASP A 39 -41.61 -24.03 25.88
C ASP A 39 -41.53 -24.11 24.36
N PHE A 40 -42.58 -24.65 23.72
CA PHE A 40 -42.66 -24.70 22.25
C PHE A 40 -42.69 -23.30 21.63
N VAL A 41 -43.44 -22.37 22.22
CA VAL A 41 -43.46 -20.96 21.78
C VAL A 41 -42.10 -20.30 21.97
N ALA A 42 -41.46 -20.48 23.13
CA ALA A 42 -40.13 -19.93 23.40
C ALA A 42 -39.05 -20.47 22.44
N ASN A 43 -39.11 -21.76 22.12
CA ASN A 43 -38.24 -22.38 21.12
C ASN A 43 -38.50 -21.83 19.72
N ALA A 44 -39.77 -21.59 19.36
CA ALA A 44 -40.12 -20.98 18.08
C ALA A 44 -39.55 -19.55 17.96
N ASP A 45 -39.72 -18.71 18.98
CA ASP A 45 -39.17 -17.34 18.98
C ASP A 45 -37.62 -17.35 18.93
N SER A 46 -36.99 -18.33 19.60
CA SER A 46 -35.53 -18.52 19.54
C SER A 46 -35.04 -18.92 18.14
N ILE A 47 -35.79 -19.79 17.44
CA ILE A 47 -35.52 -20.17 16.05
C ILE A 47 -35.66 -18.96 15.13
N ASP A 48 -36.74 -18.18 15.28
CA ASP A 48 -36.97 -16.98 14.47
C ASP A 48 -35.83 -15.95 14.67
N SER A 49 -35.36 -15.77 15.91
CA SER A 49 -34.21 -14.91 16.22
C SER A 49 -32.89 -15.42 15.59
N LEU A 50 -32.66 -16.74 15.62
CA LEU A 50 -31.49 -17.34 14.99
C LEU A 50 -31.52 -17.20 13.46
N GLU A 51 -32.69 -17.33 12.84
CA GLU A 51 -32.85 -17.14 11.39
C GLU A 51 -32.46 -15.71 10.99
N ILE A 52 -32.92 -14.69 11.73
CA ILE A 52 -32.51 -13.29 11.50
C ILE A 52 -30.99 -13.13 11.61
N ARG A 53 -30.37 -13.70 12.65
CA ARG A 53 -28.91 -13.60 12.85
C ARG A 53 -28.12 -14.29 11.75
N ILE A 54 -28.59 -15.42 11.23
CA ILE A 54 -27.96 -16.13 10.12
C ILE A 54 -28.00 -15.27 8.86
N ILE A 55 -29.16 -14.69 8.53
CA ILE A 55 -29.31 -13.82 7.36
C ILE A 55 -28.34 -12.63 7.44
N THR A 56 -28.29 -11.93 8.58
CA THR A 56 -27.35 -10.82 8.76
C THR A 56 -25.89 -11.26 8.65
N ASN A 57 -25.54 -12.44 9.15
CA ASN A 57 -24.19 -12.96 9.02
C ASN A 57 -23.84 -13.31 7.57
N GLU A 58 -24.76 -13.88 6.81
CA GLU A 58 -24.57 -14.16 5.38
C GLU A 58 -24.31 -12.86 4.60
N GLU A 59 -25.11 -11.82 4.85
CA GLU A 59 -24.91 -10.48 4.25
C GLU A 59 -23.55 -9.89 4.62
N ASN A 60 -23.15 -9.94 5.89
CA ASN A 60 -21.86 -9.44 6.35
C ASN A 60 -20.67 -10.22 5.77
N ILE A 61 -20.80 -11.53 5.63
CA ILE A 61 -19.77 -12.37 4.99
C ILE A 61 -19.60 -11.97 3.53
N GLN A 62 -20.70 -11.73 2.82
CA GLN A 62 -20.64 -11.27 1.43
C GLN A 62 -19.98 -9.89 1.33
N ILE A 63 -20.36 -8.93 2.19
CA ILE A 63 -19.73 -7.60 2.25
C ILE A 63 -18.23 -7.73 2.51
N ASN A 64 -17.81 -8.60 3.42
CA ASN A 64 -16.39 -8.81 3.71
C ASN A 64 -15.66 -9.44 2.50
N ALA A 65 -16.29 -10.39 1.81
CA ALA A 65 -15.73 -10.98 0.59
C ALA A 65 -15.52 -9.92 -0.49
N ASP A 66 -16.54 -9.10 -0.76
CA ASP A 66 -16.49 -8.00 -1.73
C ASP A 66 -15.40 -6.98 -1.35
N ASN A 67 -15.29 -6.63 -0.05
CA ASN A 67 -14.26 -5.73 0.46
C ASN A 67 -12.84 -6.30 0.30
N PHE A 68 -12.65 -7.61 0.53
CA PHE A 68 -11.35 -8.24 0.34
C PHE A 68 -10.96 -8.31 -1.13
N GLU A 69 -11.89 -8.58 -2.05
CA GLU A 69 -11.63 -8.56 -3.49
C GLU A 69 -11.29 -7.15 -3.99
N ALA A 70 -12.01 -6.14 -3.51
CA ALA A 70 -11.70 -4.73 -3.79
C ALA A 70 -10.32 -4.33 -3.23
N HIS A 71 -10.00 -4.75 -2.00
CA HIS A 71 -8.70 -4.50 -1.39
C HIS A 71 -7.57 -5.22 -2.15
N ASP A 72 -7.75 -6.47 -2.55
CA ASP A 72 -6.73 -7.21 -3.33
C ASP A 72 -6.48 -6.56 -4.69
N THR A 73 -7.54 -6.11 -5.36
CA THR A 73 -7.44 -5.32 -6.60
C THR A 73 -6.65 -4.04 -6.36
N SER A 74 -7.01 -3.26 -5.33
CA SER A 74 -6.29 -2.01 -4.98
C SER A 74 -4.84 -2.26 -4.56
N ASN A 75 -4.57 -3.28 -3.76
CA ASN A 75 -3.22 -3.60 -3.31
C ASN A 75 -2.36 -4.17 -4.45
N THR A 76 -2.98 -4.73 -5.50
CA THR A 76 -2.31 -5.08 -6.75
C THR A 76 -1.99 -3.84 -7.60
N GLU A 77 -2.83 -2.80 -7.56
CA GLU A 77 -2.55 -1.49 -8.15
C GLU A 77 -1.42 -0.73 -7.40
N HIS A 78 -1.31 -0.92 -6.08
CA HIS A 78 -0.28 -0.31 -5.22
C HIS A 78 0.96 -1.21 -4.96
N GLY A 79 0.90 -2.48 -5.36
CA GLY A 79 1.83 -3.51 -4.91
C GLY A 79 3.21 -3.40 -5.53
N VAL A 80 4.19 -2.95 -4.73
CA VAL A 80 5.68 -2.99 -4.87
C VAL A 80 6.30 -2.39 -6.15
N ALA A 81 5.52 -2.23 -7.21
CA ALA A 81 5.77 -1.54 -8.48
C ALA A 81 4.50 -0.84 -8.99
N GLY A 82 3.53 -0.63 -8.09
CA GLY A 82 2.34 0.18 -8.33
C GLY A 82 2.73 1.60 -8.74
N VAL A 83 1.94 2.22 -9.61
CA VAL A 83 2.18 3.56 -10.17
C VAL A 83 1.86 4.60 -9.10
N ASN A 84 2.69 4.67 -8.05
CA ASN A 84 2.57 5.63 -6.94
C ASN A 84 2.93 7.07 -7.37
N VAL A 85 3.47 7.20 -8.59
CA VAL A 85 3.76 8.45 -9.26
C VAL A 85 3.19 8.44 -10.67
N GLY A 86 2.66 9.55 -11.12
CA GLY A 86 1.86 9.59 -12.35
C GLY A 86 1.68 11.01 -12.85
N THR A 87 0.84 11.17 -13.86
CA THR A 87 0.64 12.46 -14.55
C THR A 87 -0.29 13.42 -13.81
N GLU A 88 -1.00 12.92 -12.81
CA GLU A 88 -1.99 13.66 -12.02
C GLU A 88 -1.51 13.74 -10.57
N ASN A 89 -1.53 14.94 -9.97
CA ASN A 89 -1.16 15.14 -8.57
C ASN A 89 -2.40 15.06 -7.68
N PHE A 90 -2.61 13.90 -7.06
CA PHE A 90 -3.71 13.69 -6.10
C PHE A 90 -3.22 13.68 -4.65
N CYS A 91 -1.93 13.91 -4.42
CA CYS A 91 -1.36 13.91 -3.09
C CYS A 91 -1.83 15.18 -2.34
N THR A 92 -2.60 14.97 -1.27
CA THR A 92 -3.00 16.03 -0.34
C THR A 92 -2.42 15.74 1.04
N ASP A 93 -2.44 16.71 1.95
CA ASP A 93 -1.89 16.56 3.30
C ASP A 93 -2.51 15.41 4.12
N VAL A 94 -3.65 14.87 3.69
CA VAL A 94 -4.42 13.80 4.37
C VAL A 94 -4.46 12.50 3.58
N ILE A 95 -4.28 12.54 2.25
CA ILE A 95 -4.39 11.37 1.36
C ILE A 95 -3.06 11.17 0.65
N GLY A 96 -2.41 10.02 0.89
CA GLY A 96 -1.28 9.55 0.09
C GLY A 96 -1.76 9.21 -1.33
N GLY A 97 -1.76 10.23 -2.20
CA GLY A 97 -2.14 10.11 -3.61
C GLY A 97 -0.93 9.90 -4.52
N VAL A 98 -1.19 9.91 -5.83
CA VAL A 98 -0.13 9.86 -6.85
C VAL A 98 0.68 11.15 -6.80
N VAL A 99 1.99 11.04 -6.55
CA VAL A 99 2.93 12.18 -6.63
C VAL A 99 3.29 12.42 -8.09
N LEU A 100 3.50 13.68 -8.49
CA LEU A 100 3.79 13.99 -9.89
C LEU A 100 5.08 13.28 -10.36
N LEU A 101 5.02 12.65 -11.53
CA LEU A 101 6.17 12.00 -12.16
C LEU A 101 7.29 13.02 -12.43
N MET A 102 8.53 12.67 -12.13
CA MET A 102 9.67 13.50 -12.51
C MET A 102 9.79 13.55 -14.03
N GLU A 103 10.12 14.72 -14.57
CA GLU A 103 10.41 14.90 -15.99
C GLU A 103 11.58 14.01 -16.43
N SER A 104 11.53 13.52 -17.67
CA SER A 104 12.61 12.71 -18.22
C SER A 104 13.87 13.56 -18.38
N VAL A 105 14.96 13.12 -17.76
CA VAL A 105 16.27 13.74 -17.88
C VAL A 105 17.22 12.75 -18.57
N ASN A 106 17.99 13.27 -19.53
CA ASN A 106 19.02 12.50 -20.21
C ASN A 106 20.22 12.24 -19.29
N ASP A 107 20.92 11.15 -19.54
CA ASP A 107 22.16 10.82 -18.83
C ASP A 107 23.20 11.94 -18.99
N ALA A 108 23.89 12.23 -17.89
CA ALA A 108 25.04 13.13 -17.92
C ALA A 108 26.21 12.46 -18.65
N ILE A 109 26.91 13.23 -19.49
CA ILE A 109 28.01 12.75 -20.33
C ILE A 109 29.35 13.01 -19.62
N ALA A 110 30.16 11.96 -19.46
CA ALA A 110 31.49 12.05 -18.87
C ALA A 110 32.42 12.96 -19.70
N SER A 111 33.26 13.73 -19.02
CA SER A 111 34.28 14.57 -19.67
C SER A 111 35.55 13.75 -19.96
N THR A 112 36.13 13.97 -21.14
CA THR A 112 37.38 13.36 -21.59
C THR A 112 38.55 14.34 -21.63
N GLN A 113 38.36 15.55 -21.10
CA GLN A 113 39.30 16.67 -21.24
C GLN A 113 40.41 16.63 -20.19
N GLU A 114 41.34 15.68 -20.33
CA GLU A 114 42.54 15.59 -19.49
C GLU A 114 43.68 16.47 -20.02
N ILE A 115 44.48 17.06 -19.12
CA ILE A 115 45.76 17.68 -19.51
C ILE A 115 46.83 16.59 -19.58
N VAL A 116 47.20 16.20 -20.80
CA VAL A 116 48.19 15.15 -21.09
C VAL A 116 49.61 15.68 -21.34
N LEU A 117 49.84 16.98 -21.13
CA LEU A 117 51.17 17.58 -21.27
C LEU A 117 52.16 16.95 -20.28
N VAL A 118 53.41 16.73 -20.68
CA VAL A 118 54.45 16.24 -19.78
C VAL A 118 54.74 17.27 -18.70
N ASP A 119 55.06 16.82 -17.49
CA ASP A 119 55.45 17.69 -16.40
C ASP A 119 56.69 18.51 -16.77
N ILE A 120 56.72 19.76 -16.31
CA ILE A 120 57.87 20.64 -16.49
C ILE A 120 59.02 20.09 -15.65
N ALA A 121 60.16 19.83 -16.30
CA ALA A 121 61.36 19.34 -15.65
C ALA A 121 61.99 20.40 -14.73
N ALA A 122 62.96 19.98 -13.91
CA ALA A 122 63.68 20.87 -13.00
C ALA A 122 64.30 22.08 -13.72
N ALA A 123 64.38 23.20 -13.01
CA ALA A 123 64.90 24.44 -13.57
C ALA A 123 66.37 24.28 -14.08
N PRO A 124 66.72 24.78 -15.27
CA PRO A 124 68.11 24.71 -15.75
C PRO A 124 69.07 25.55 -14.90
N ALA A 125 70.33 25.11 -14.77
CA ALA A 125 71.38 25.75 -13.97
C ALA A 125 71.66 27.23 -14.31
N LEU A 126 71.27 27.69 -15.50
CA LEU A 126 71.47 29.06 -15.97
C LEU A 126 70.41 30.06 -15.45
N TYR A 127 69.30 29.59 -14.87
CA TYR A 127 68.21 30.41 -14.34
C TYR A 127 68.27 30.53 -12.82
N ASP A 128 67.47 31.45 -12.26
CA ASP A 128 67.20 31.47 -10.81
C ASP A 128 66.48 30.17 -10.42
N GLN A 129 67.26 29.25 -9.86
CA GLN A 129 66.81 27.91 -9.48
C GLN A 129 65.61 27.94 -8.54
N THR A 130 65.54 28.89 -7.62
CA THR A 130 64.47 28.91 -6.62
C THR A 130 63.16 29.36 -7.26
N TYR A 131 63.21 30.45 -8.01
CA TYR A 131 62.02 31.00 -8.64
C TYR A 131 61.50 30.08 -9.75
N THR A 132 62.37 29.63 -10.65
CA THR A 132 61.95 28.80 -11.79
C THR A 132 61.48 27.42 -11.34
N GLN A 133 62.06 26.84 -10.28
CA GLN A 133 61.58 25.58 -9.72
C GLN A 133 60.19 25.73 -9.11
N LEU A 134 59.93 26.81 -8.35
CA LEU A 134 58.62 27.08 -7.78
C LEU A 134 57.53 27.19 -8.86
N MET A 135 57.84 27.86 -9.97
CA MET A 135 56.90 27.99 -11.10
C MET A 135 56.62 26.64 -11.77
N ALA A 136 57.63 25.78 -11.95
CA ALA A 136 57.47 24.44 -12.50
C ALA A 136 56.60 23.57 -11.57
N ASP A 137 56.87 23.59 -10.27
CA ASP A 137 56.11 22.84 -9.27
C ASP A 137 54.64 23.28 -9.22
N MET A 138 54.37 24.59 -9.24
CA MET A 138 53.00 25.12 -9.26
C MET A 138 52.24 24.70 -10.53
N ALA A 139 52.90 24.72 -11.69
CA ALA A 139 52.29 24.30 -12.95
C ALA A 139 51.94 22.81 -12.95
N ASN A 140 52.87 21.96 -12.49
CA ASN A 140 52.69 20.52 -12.37
C ASN A 140 51.59 20.16 -11.35
N ASP A 141 51.56 20.83 -10.19
CA ASP A 141 50.51 20.65 -9.17
C ASP A 141 49.12 21.07 -9.68
N THR A 142 49.04 22.20 -10.40
CA THR A 142 47.78 22.66 -11.01
C THR A 142 47.27 21.64 -12.04
N LYS A 143 48.15 21.13 -12.90
CA LYS A 143 47.83 20.05 -13.84
C LYS A 143 47.30 18.81 -13.10
N ALA A 144 48.01 18.35 -12.07
CA ALA A 144 47.63 17.17 -11.31
C ALA A 144 46.25 17.34 -10.66
N LYS A 145 46.00 18.48 -10.01
CA LYS A 145 44.70 18.79 -9.39
C LYS A 145 43.57 18.95 -10.40
N HIS A 146 43.84 19.53 -11.56
CA HIS A 146 42.86 19.58 -12.66
C HIS A 146 42.46 18.16 -13.11
N ASN A 147 43.43 17.28 -13.34
CA ASN A 147 43.15 15.91 -13.74
C ASN A 147 42.45 15.11 -12.62
N GLN A 148 42.76 15.40 -11.35
CA GLN A 148 42.01 14.83 -10.23
C GLN A 148 40.56 15.31 -10.19
N LEU A 149 40.31 16.61 -10.40
CA LEU A 149 38.96 17.16 -10.48
C LEU A 149 38.15 16.50 -11.60
N LEU A 150 38.77 16.22 -12.75
CA LEU A 150 38.14 15.50 -13.86
C LEU A 150 37.69 14.09 -13.44
N ILE A 151 38.54 13.36 -12.71
CA ILE A 151 38.22 12.03 -12.17
C ILE A 151 37.02 12.12 -11.22
N ASP A 152 37.05 13.07 -10.29
CA ASP A 152 35.98 13.24 -9.29
C ASP A 152 34.64 13.62 -9.95
N LEU A 153 34.68 14.50 -10.97
CA LEU A 153 33.50 14.86 -11.76
C LEU A 153 32.90 13.64 -12.48
N ASN A 154 33.73 12.82 -13.11
CA ASN A 154 33.26 11.61 -13.80
C ASN A 154 32.69 10.56 -12.82
N ALA A 155 33.23 10.49 -11.60
CA ALA A 155 32.65 9.67 -10.53
C ALA A 155 31.27 10.18 -10.09
N ALA A 156 31.10 11.49 -9.95
CA ALA A 156 29.79 12.09 -9.63
C ALA A 156 28.75 11.85 -10.75
N ILE A 157 29.16 11.99 -12.02
CA ILE A 157 28.31 11.68 -13.18
C ILE A 157 27.82 10.23 -13.13
N THR A 158 28.69 9.29 -12.78
CA THR A 158 28.31 7.88 -12.61
C THR A 158 27.23 7.71 -11.55
N GLN A 159 27.34 8.37 -10.40
CA GLN A 159 26.32 8.32 -9.35
C GLN A 159 24.99 8.96 -9.79
N ILE A 160 25.04 10.08 -10.53
CA ILE A 160 23.84 10.73 -11.06
C ILE A 160 23.10 9.82 -12.04
N ASN A 161 23.82 9.19 -12.97
CA ASN A 161 23.21 8.29 -13.96
C ASN A 161 22.64 7.02 -13.30
N ASP A 162 23.27 6.53 -12.23
CA ASP A 162 22.72 5.46 -11.39
C ASP A 162 21.42 5.88 -10.70
N MET A 163 21.35 7.09 -10.13
CA MET A 163 20.11 7.63 -9.57
C MET A 163 19.01 7.78 -10.62
N ILE A 164 19.31 8.29 -11.81
CA ILE A 164 18.35 8.39 -12.92
C ILE A 164 17.81 7.00 -13.31
N THR A 165 18.70 6.01 -13.45
CA THR A 165 18.33 4.63 -13.77
C THR A 165 17.43 4.03 -12.70
N LYS A 166 17.78 4.22 -11.43
CA LYS A 166 16.96 3.77 -10.30
C LYS A 166 15.61 4.45 -10.26
N ALA A 167 15.54 5.76 -10.53
CA ALA A 167 14.28 6.51 -10.61
C ALA A 167 13.38 5.99 -11.73
N LYS A 168 13.92 5.74 -12.93
CA LYS A 168 13.20 5.12 -14.05
C LYS A 168 12.71 3.71 -13.69
N THR A 169 13.56 2.90 -13.08
CA THR A 169 13.22 1.52 -12.64
C THR A 169 12.13 1.50 -11.57
N ALA A 170 12.20 2.44 -10.63
CA ALA A 170 11.18 2.67 -9.61
C ALA A 170 9.92 3.35 -10.16
N LYS A 171 9.86 3.61 -11.47
CA LYS A 171 8.79 4.32 -12.19
C LYS A 171 8.56 5.75 -11.70
N GLN A 172 9.51 6.35 -10.98
CA GLN A 172 9.47 7.71 -10.41
C GLN A 172 9.78 8.82 -11.43
N MET A 173 10.31 8.45 -12.59
CA MET A 173 10.63 9.34 -13.70
C MET A 173 10.03 8.77 -14.99
N ALA A 174 9.58 9.64 -15.89
CA ALA A 174 9.15 9.25 -17.22
C ALA A 174 10.27 8.48 -17.95
N VAL A 175 9.93 7.32 -18.49
CA VAL A 175 10.85 6.48 -19.28
C VAL A 175 10.98 7.03 -20.68
#